data_AF-A0A7S0C9U1-F1
#
_entry.id   AF-A0A7S0C9U1-F1
#
_cell.length_a   1.000
_cell.length_b   1.000
_cell.length_c   1.000
_cell.angle_alpha   90.00
_cell.angle_beta   90.00
_cell.angle_gamma   90.00
#
_symmetry.space_group_name_H-M   'P 1'
#
loop_
_entity.id
_entity.type
_entity.pdbx_description
1 polymer ?
#
loop_
_entity_poly.entity_id
_entity_poly.type
_entity_poly.pdbx_seq_one_letter_code
_entity_poly.pdbx_strand_id
1 'polypeptide(L)'
;LREIVFSIFDKFKSFRSLILVALSSEIIAFVYENDHHNGVKDMLILIKSFVILNHSVMKRWNNVLLERVLIPLLRPAKVSTYMQDLSICFRKLGEGNNAV
;
A
#
# COMPACT_ATOMS: atom_id res chain seq x y z
N LEU A 1 8.50 -12.76 8.46
CA LEU A 1 8.98 -11.74 7.52
C LEU A 1 8.28 -10.40 7.71
N ARG A 2 6.94 -10.34 7.70
CA ARG A 2 6.14 -9.11 7.92
C ARG A 2 6.63 -8.27 9.11
N GLU A 3 6.73 -8.85 10.30
CA GLU A 3 7.12 -8.13 11.53
C GLU A 3 8.53 -7.52 11.44
N ILE A 4 9.47 -8.20 10.76
CA ILE A 4 10.84 -7.71 10.56
C ILE A 4 10.83 -6.50 9.62
N VAL A 5 10.09 -6.60 8.50
CA VAL A 5 9.94 -5.49 7.55
C VAL A 5 9.25 -4.31 8.23
N PHE A 6 8.24 -4.56 9.06
CA PHE A 6 7.55 -3.52 9.84
C PHE A 6 8.50 -2.83 10.83
N SER A 7 9.35 -3.60 11.52
CA SER A 7 10.35 -3.05 12.45
C SER A 7 11.38 -2.17 11.73
N ILE A 8 11.86 -2.58 10.55
CA ILE A 8 12.78 -1.78 9.73
C ILE A 8 12.07 -0.51 9.22
N PHE A 9 10.84 -0.67 8.75
CA PHE A 9 10.01 0.43 8.24
C PHE A 9 9.73 1.51 9.30
N ASP A 10 9.47 1.09 10.53
CA ASP A 10 9.22 1.99 11.65
C ASP A 10 10.51 2.70 12.10
N LYS A 11 11.58 1.94 12.33
CA LYS A 11 12.87 2.45 12.83
C LYS A 11 13.59 3.34 11.82
N PHE A 12 13.55 3.02 10.54
CA PHE A 12 14.37 3.71 9.54
C PHE A 12 13.53 4.47 8.50
N LYS A 13 13.22 5.73 8.83
CA LYS A 13 12.42 6.62 7.97
C LYS A 13 12.99 6.78 6.55
N SER A 14 14.32 6.78 6.39
CA SER A 14 15.00 6.95 5.10
C SER A 14 14.75 5.79 4.11
N PHE A 15 14.45 4.59 4.61
CA PHE A 15 14.17 3.42 3.76
C PHE A 15 12.68 3.28 3.41
N ARG A 16 11.79 4.09 3.99
CA ARG A 16 10.34 3.95 3.77
C ARG A 16 9.95 4.08 2.31
N SER A 17 10.57 5.01 1.57
CA SER A 17 10.34 5.18 0.14
C SER A 17 10.82 3.98 -0.66
N LEU A 18 12.00 3.43 -0.35
CA LEU A 18 12.56 2.27 -1.03
C LEU A 18 11.70 1.02 -0.79
N ILE A 19 11.28 0.78 0.45
CA ILE A 19 10.39 -0.33 0.80
C ILE A 19 9.06 -0.21 0.06
N LEU A 20 8.49 1.00 -0.01
CA LEU A 20 7.27 1.22 -0.78
C LEU A 20 7.40 0.95 -2.27
N VAL A 21 8.50 1.39 -2.89
CA VAL A 21 8.73 1.12 -4.33
C VAL A 21 8.73 -0.37 -4.58
N ALA A 22 9.48 -1.13 -3.75
CA ALA A 22 9.55 -2.58 -3.86
C ALA A 22 8.18 -3.24 -3.68
N LEU A 23 7.46 -2.90 -2.61
CA LEU A 23 6.11 -3.43 -2.34
C LEU A 23 5.11 -3.09 -3.46
N SER A 24 5.17 -1.86 -3.97
CA SER A 24 4.28 -1.40 -5.04
C SER A 24 4.56 -2.15 -6.34
N SER A 25 5.83 -2.37 -6.67
CA SER A 25 6.24 -3.14 -7.85
C SER A 25 5.73 -4.57 -7.79
N GLU A 26 5.87 -5.24 -6.65
CA GLU A 26 5.39 -6.63 -6.45
C GLU A 26 3.87 -6.72 -6.56
N ILE A 27 3.13 -5.75 -6.01
CA ILE A 27 1.66 -5.73 -6.12
C ILE A 27 1.22 -5.50 -7.58
N ILE A 28 1.90 -4.62 -8.31
CA ILE A 28 1.61 -4.40 -9.73
C ILE A 28 1.88 -5.70 -10.51
N ALA A 29 3.02 -6.36 -10.28
CA ALA A 29 3.31 -7.66 -10.91
C ALA A 29 2.26 -8.73 -10.54
N PHE A 30 1.77 -8.76 -9.29
CA PHE A 30 0.65 -9.62 -8.92
C PHE A 30 -0.63 -9.32 -9.71
N VAL A 31 -1.01 -8.06 -9.84
CA VAL A 31 -2.25 -7.69 -10.53
C VAL A 31 -2.20 -7.97 -12.04
N TYR A 32 -1.03 -7.79 -12.67
CA TYR A 32 -0.91 -7.85 -14.14
C TYR A 32 -0.28 -9.16 -14.66
N GLU A 33 0.56 -9.85 -13.89
CA GLU A 33 1.34 -11.00 -14.36
C GLU A 33 1.02 -12.30 -13.61
N ASN A 34 0.83 -12.24 -12.29
CA ASN A 34 0.73 -13.44 -11.46
C ASN A 34 -0.52 -13.44 -10.57
N ASP A 35 -1.57 -14.17 -10.96
CA ASP A 35 -2.84 -14.26 -10.22
C ASP A 35 -2.75 -15.10 -8.90
N HIS A 36 -1.54 -15.52 -8.52
CA HIS A 36 -1.26 -16.29 -7.31
C HIS A 36 -0.05 -15.75 -6.55
N HIS A 37 -0.30 -14.94 -5.51
CA HIS A 37 0.72 -14.53 -4.57
C HIS A 37 0.13 -14.47 -3.14
N ASN A 38 0.58 -15.37 -2.26
CA ASN A 38 0.04 -15.51 -0.90
C ASN A 38 0.44 -14.34 0.04
N GLY A 39 1.39 -13.50 -0.36
CA GLY A 39 1.93 -12.40 0.45
C GLY A 39 1.26 -11.03 0.27
N VAL A 40 0.31 -10.89 -0.67
CA VAL A 40 -0.26 -9.58 -1.04
C VAL A 40 -0.94 -8.88 0.14
N LYS A 41 -1.62 -9.65 1.00
CA LYS A 41 -2.27 -9.11 2.20
C LYS A 41 -1.26 -8.47 3.16
N ASP A 42 -0.14 -9.14 3.42
CA ASP A 42 0.91 -8.63 4.30
C ASP A 42 1.61 -7.39 3.70
N MET A 43 1.80 -7.36 2.38
CA MET A 43 2.31 -6.19 1.66
C MET A 43 1.34 -5.00 1.76
N LEU A 44 0.04 -5.24 1.61
CA LEU A 44 -0.98 -4.20 1.72
C LEU A 44 -1.06 -3.61 3.13
N ILE A 45 -0.85 -4.43 4.18
CA ILE A 45 -0.79 -3.95 5.56
C ILE A 45 0.37 -2.97 5.76
N LEU A 46 1.53 -3.24 5.17
CA LEU A 46 2.69 -2.33 5.21
C LEU A 46 2.40 -1.01 4.47
N ILE A 47 1.77 -1.09 3.29
CA ILE A 47 1.36 0.09 2.52
C ILE A 47 0.32 0.92 3.29
N LYS A 48 -0.66 0.27 3.92
CA LYS A 48 -1.66 0.92 4.77
C LYS A 48 -1.00 1.72 5.89
N SER A 49 -0.04 1.11 6.59
CA SER A 49 0.71 1.81 7.63
C SER A 49 1.53 2.97 7.09
N PHE A 50 2.10 2.86 5.88
CA PHE A 50 2.74 4.01 5.24
C PHE A 50 1.77 5.16 4.99
N VAL A 51 0.60 4.87 4.40
CA VAL A 51 -0.40 5.90 4.07
C VAL A 51 -0.88 6.60 5.35
N ILE A 52 -1.12 5.85 6.43
CA ILE A 52 -1.52 6.41 7.73
C ILE A 52 -0.42 7.33 8.30
N LEU A 53 0.84 6.91 8.25
CA LEU A 53 1.94 7.65 8.89
C LEU A 53 2.41 8.88 8.08
N ASN A 54 2.08 8.99 6.80
CA ASN A 54 2.56 10.07 5.91
C ASN A 54 1.43 10.97 5.36
N HIS A 55 0.26 10.91 5.98
CA HIS A 55 -1.00 11.55 5.58
C HIS A 55 -0.86 13.01 5.08
N SER A 56 0.02 13.81 5.68
CA SER A 56 0.16 15.24 5.41
C SER A 56 1.36 15.63 4.50
N VAL A 57 2.32 14.73 4.27
CA VAL A 57 3.64 15.13 3.73
C VAL A 57 3.82 14.77 2.24
N MET A 58 3.06 13.81 1.70
CA MET A 58 3.42 13.19 0.40
C MET A 58 2.28 13.11 -0.62
N LYS A 59 1.67 14.25 -0.98
CA LYS A 59 0.63 14.34 -2.04
C LYS A 59 1.00 13.63 -3.35
N ARG A 60 2.26 13.72 -3.79
CA ARG A 60 2.73 13.09 -5.04
C ARG A 60 2.74 11.55 -4.97
N TRP A 61 3.06 10.99 -3.81
CA TRP A 61 3.05 9.53 -3.61
C TRP A 61 1.63 9.00 -3.46
N ASN A 62 0.73 9.78 -2.85
CA ASN A 62 -0.67 9.40 -2.69
C ASN A 62 -1.34 9.14 -4.04
N ASN A 63 -1.13 10.00 -5.05
CA ASN A 63 -1.69 9.79 -6.40
C ASN A 63 -1.12 8.54 -7.07
N VAL A 64 0.21 8.31 -6.95
CA VAL A 64 0.86 7.13 -7.54
C VAL A 64 0.38 5.84 -6.87
N LEU A 65 0.24 5.82 -5.54
CA LEU A 65 -0.30 4.67 -4.81
C LEU A 65 -1.76 4.39 -5.16
N LEU A 66 -2.57 5.44 -5.31
CA LEU A 66 -3.97 5.32 -5.69
C LEU A 66 -4.11 4.73 -7.09
N GLU A 67 -3.49 5.36 -8.08
CA GLU A 67 -3.65 5.01 -9.49
C GLU A 67 -2.97 3.69 -9.86
N ARG A 68 -1.77 3.44 -9.32
CA ARG A 68 -0.95 2.30 -9.75
C ARG A 68 -1.07 1.07 -8.86
N VAL A 69 -1.55 1.21 -7.62
CA VAL A 69 -1.56 0.08 -6.67
C VAL A 69 -2.97 -0.21 -6.16
N LEU A 70 -3.65 0.77 -5.57
CA LEU A 70 -4.94 0.56 -4.92
C LEU A 70 -6.10 0.30 -5.90
N ILE A 71 -6.18 1.06 -7.00
CA ILE A 71 -7.20 0.84 -8.03
C ILE A 71 -7.00 -0.52 -8.74
N PRO A 72 -5.79 -0.88 -9.20
CA PRO A 72 -5.56 -2.17 -9.85
C PRO A 72 -5.82 -3.37 -8.92
N LEU A 73 -5.59 -3.23 -7.61
CA LEU A 73 -5.91 -4.25 -6.61
C LEU A 73 -7.41 -4.56 -6.48
N LEU A 74 -8.32 -3.77 -7.03
CA LEU A 74 -9.76 -4.09 -7.06
C LEU A 74 -10.12 -5.14 -8.12
N ARG A 75 -9.20 -5.43 -9.06
CA ARG A 75 -9.42 -6.32 -10.20
C ARG A 75 -9.37 -7.84 -9.88
N PRO A 76 -8.45 -8.35 -9.04
CA PRO A 76 -8.28 -9.79 -8.84
C PRO A 76 -9.47 -10.44 -8.11
N ALA A 77 -9.80 -11.69 -8.45
CA ALA A 77 -10.93 -12.42 -7.84
C ALA A 77 -10.78 -12.64 -6.31
N LYS A 78 -9.56 -12.57 -5.78
CA LYS A 78 -9.23 -12.75 -4.35
C LYS A 78 -9.36 -11.48 -3.50
N VAL A 79 -9.96 -10.42 -4.02
CA VAL A 79 -10.16 -9.12 -3.33
C VAL A 79 -10.69 -9.26 -1.91
N SER A 80 -11.61 -10.20 -1.67
CA SER A 80 -12.24 -10.41 -0.35
C SER A 80 -11.21 -10.59 0.79
N THR A 81 -10.04 -11.17 0.51
CA THR A 81 -9.00 -11.44 1.52
C THR A 81 -8.31 -10.20 2.08
N TYR A 82 -8.32 -9.09 1.32
CA TYR A 82 -7.64 -7.83 1.67
C TYR A 82 -8.54 -6.59 1.54
N MET A 83 -9.83 -6.76 1.23
CA MET A 83 -10.81 -5.70 1.00
C MET A 83 -10.95 -4.73 2.20
N GLN A 84 -10.87 -5.24 3.44
CA GLN A 84 -10.94 -4.41 4.64
C GLN A 84 -9.74 -3.46 4.74
N ASP A 85 -8.53 -3.96 4.51
CA ASP A 85 -7.30 -3.16 4.56
C ASP A 85 -7.27 -2.14 3.41
N LEU A 86 -7.74 -2.54 2.23
CA LEU A 86 -7.89 -1.68 1.05
C LEU A 86 -8.83 -0.50 1.33
N SER A 87 -10.01 -0.76 1.89
CA SER A 87 -10.99 0.28 2.24
C SER A 87 -10.43 1.30 3.24
N ILE A 88 -9.65 0.85 4.22
CA ILE A 88 -8.98 1.75 5.16
C ILE A 88 -7.98 2.66 4.43
N CYS A 89 -7.23 2.12 3.46
CA CYS A 89 -6.29 2.91 2.65
C CYS A 89 -7.01 4.00 1.85
N PHE A 90 -8.10 3.65 1.16
CA PHE A 90 -8.91 4.61 0.39
C PHE A 90 -9.46 5.75 1.26
N ARG A 91 -10.04 5.40 2.42
CA ARG A 91 -10.57 6.38 3.36
C ARG A 91 -9.48 7.34 3.86
N LYS A 92 -8.31 6.81 4.27
CA LYS A 92 -7.22 7.66 4.77
C LYS A 92 -6.58 8.53 3.70
N LEU A 93 -6.56 8.09 2.44
CA LEU A 93 -6.12 8.93 1.34
C LEU A 93 -7.11 10.09 1.09
N GLY A 94 -8.41 9.83 1.18
CA GLY A 94 -9.46 10.82 1.00
C GLY A 94 -9.53 11.87 2.11
N GLU A 95 -9.33 11.47 3.36
CA GLU A 95 -9.28 12.40 4.52
C GLU A 95 -8.15 13.44 4.38
N GLY A 96 -7.04 13.11 3.73
CA GLY A 96 -5.92 14.04 3.49
C GLY A 96 -6.16 15.05 2.37
N ASN A 97 -7.14 14.81 1.49
CA ASN A 97 -7.53 15.70 0.41
C ASN A 97 -8.64 16.69 0.80
N ASN A 98 -9.38 16.42 1.89
CA ASN A 98 -10.48 17.25 2.37
C ASN A 98 -10.08 18.26 3.47
N ALA A 99 -8.79 18.39 3.76
CA ALA A 99 -8.24 19.40 4.67
C ALA A 99 -7.82 20.68 3.93
N VAL A 100 -8.66 21.14 2.99
CA VAL A 100 -8.55 22.45 2.30
C VAL A 100 -9.83 23.21 2.53
#